data_AF-A0A1F8QJ70-F1
#
_entry.id   AF-A0A1F8QJ70-F1
#
_cell.length_a   1.000
_cell.length_b   1.000
_cell.length_c   1.000
_cell.angle_alpha   90.00
_cell.angle_beta   90.00
_cell.angle_gamma   90.00
#
_symmetry.space_group_name_H-M   'P 1'
#
loop_
_entity.id
_entity.type
_entity.pdbx_description
1 polymer ?
#
loop_
_entity_poly.entity_id
_entity_poly.type
_entity_poly.pdbx_seq_one_letter_code
_entity_poly.pdbx_strand_id
1 'polypeptide(L)'
;MKPVHEDEYGAYLGIHPALLGRFVPRERSPNFEVYDSLDGSDRLIMAKSSRLPDDEDLNKGKHGIDFNRPKPELHEAFEYAGELPKGYQWLHGAAFAARTEQEYQKKSLVWDSFYSYVWGTPPQTVWVAPHSGSVNRPPDDVLRFPKLMTDNFTAGVAALCALKNGTRPSKRVVIAIHSTGHLGGVLNLGDFGILDEEDMGEIATKMEAKHGERAQALAEAFKRDFCETTMSILEDIQHKRGTLDPEELSRMSYDDSVVVRYYIKGLRLYGQELAEHTLRGFQEAMGGLAEIRVPVITNNYFYTGRNVGRLLRMRERIADGLLGSAVVVECSRLYAAKDPEFVSDVILDVVGELFPC
;
A
#
# COMPACT_ATOMS: atom_id res chain seq x y z
N MET A 1 19.07 12.50 4.67
CA MET A 1 18.59 13.35 3.54
C MET A 1 17.40 12.63 2.94
N LYS A 2 16.26 13.28 2.70
CA LYS A 2 15.12 12.60 2.06
C LYS A 2 15.46 12.30 0.60
N PRO A 3 15.31 11.04 0.12
CA PRO A 3 15.71 10.66 -1.23
C PRO A 3 14.71 11.14 -2.30
N VAL A 4 13.52 11.55 -1.90
CA VAL A 4 12.46 12.08 -2.76
C VAL A 4 11.84 13.32 -2.13
N HIS A 5 11.09 14.07 -2.94
CA HIS A 5 10.19 15.11 -2.50
C HIS A 5 8.78 14.52 -2.33
N GLU A 6 8.24 14.67 -1.14
CA GLU A 6 6.86 14.34 -0.81
C GLU A 6 6.18 15.56 -0.20
N ASP A 7 4.88 15.72 -0.43
CA ASP A 7 4.10 16.78 0.23
C ASP A 7 3.85 16.46 1.72
N GLU A 8 3.14 17.34 2.42
CA GLU A 8 2.79 17.18 3.84
C GLU A 8 1.90 15.96 4.13
N TYR A 9 1.24 15.42 3.10
CA TYR A 9 0.44 14.21 3.16
C TYR A 9 1.22 13.00 2.68
N GLY A 10 2.48 13.13 2.27
CA GLY A 10 3.30 12.01 1.82
C GLY A 10 3.08 11.61 0.35
N ALA A 11 2.44 12.45 -0.46
CA ALA A 11 2.33 12.20 -1.90
C ALA A 11 3.64 12.54 -2.62
N TYR A 12 4.07 11.67 -3.54
CA TYR A 12 5.28 11.81 -4.33
C TYR A 12 5.19 12.99 -5.30
N LEU A 13 6.16 13.91 -5.19
CA LEU A 13 6.30 15.10 -6.03
C LEU A 13 7.48 15.02 -7.01
N GLY A 14 8.42 14.08 -6.79
CA GLY A 14 9.59 13.91 -7.63
C GLY A 14 10.82 13.43 -6.86
N ILE A 15 11.86 13.05 -7.61
CA ILE A 15 13.10 12.53 -7.04
C ILE A 15 14.00 13.66 -6.51
N HIS A 16 14.72 13.42 -5.41
CA HIS A 16 15.75 14.37 -4.97
C HIS A 16 16.99 14.23 -5.89
N PRO A 17 17.60 15.33 -6.39
CA PRO A 17 18.73 15.25 -7.33
C PRO A 17 19.92 14.40 -6.84
N ALA A 18 20.12 14.30 -5.52
CA ALA A 18 21.17 13.45 -4.94
C ALA A 18 21.04 11.96 -5.31
N LEU A 19 19.83 11.48 -5.63
CA LEU A 19 19.63 10.11 -6.12
C LEU A 19 20.20 9.88 -7.51
N LEU A 20 20.29 10.93 -8.35
CA LEU A 20 20.76 10.82 -9.72
C LEU A 20 22.26 10.49 -9.83
N GLY A 21 23.00 10.53 -8.70
CA GLY A 21 24.37 10.02 -8.62
C GLY A 21 24.47 8.49 -8.57
N ARG A 22 23.36 7.78 -8.28
CA ARG A 22 23.30 6.31 -8.20
C ARG A 22 22.25 5.69 -9.11
N PHE A 23 21.30 6.49 -9.57
CA PHE A 23 20.17 6.05 -10.38
C PHE A 23 20.07 6.86 -11.67
N VAL A 24 19.77 6.19 -12.78
CA VAL A 24 19.55 6.82 -14.09
C VAL A 24 18.06 6.77 -14.45
N PRO A 25 17.46 7.88 -14.91
CA PRO A 25 16.08 7.89 -15.38
C PRO A 25 15.89 6.98 -16.59
N ARG A 26 14.79 6.23 -16.60
CA ARG A 26 14.35 5.37 -17.72
C ARG A 26 13.02 5.79 -18.31
N GLU A 27 12.11 6.25 -17.46
CA GLU A 27 10.78 6.73 -17.86
C GLU A 27 10.41 7.94 -17.01
N ARG A 28 9.79 8.92 -17.64
CA ARG A 28 9.28 10.14 -17.00
C ARG A 28 7.96 10.52 -17.68
N SER A 29 6.90 9.84 -17.25
CA SER A 29 5.55 10.13 -17.71
C SER A 29 4.77 10.95 -16.68
N PRO A 30 3.58 11.46 -17.04
CA PRO A 30 2.64 12.00 -16.06
C PRO A 30 2.15 10.99 -15.03
N ASN A 31 2.24 9.68 -15.33
CA ASN A 31 1.63 8.59 -14.56
C ASN A 31 2.59 8.00 -13.53
N PHE A 32 3.83 7.80 -13.94
CA PHE A 32 4.88 7.21 -13.12
C PHE A 32 6.28 7.57 -13.65
N GLU A 33 7.28 7.33 -12.80
CA GLU A 33 8.69 7.46 -13.14
C GLU A 33 9.42 6.14 -12.85
N VAL A 34 10.43 5.85 -13.68
CA VAL A 34 11.28 4.66 -13.52
C VAL A 34 12.73 5.08 -13.50
N TYR A 35 13.48 4.49 -12.57
CA TYR A 35 14.91 4.70 -12.42
C TYR A 35 15.62 3.36 -12.25
N ASP A 36 16.72 3.14 -12.97
CA ASP A 36 17.60 1.98 -12.78
C ASP A 36 18.85 2.40 -12.00
N SER A 37 19.36 1.55 -11.12
CA SER A 37 20.68 1.79 -10.51
C SER A 37 21.78 1.71 -11.56
N LEU A 38 22.89 2.41 -11.34
CA LEU A 38 24.04 2.44 -12.26
C LEU A 38 24.67 1.07 -12.50
N ASP A 39 24.61 0.18 -11.52
CA ASP A 39 25.11 -1.20 -11.59
C ASP A 39 24.03 -2.21 -12.03
N GLY A 40 22.79 -1.75 -12.23
CA GLY A 40 21.66 -2.55 -12.70
C GLY A 40 21.05 -3.50 -11.67
N SER A 41 21.48 -3.50 -10.42
CA SER A 41 20.92 -4.37 -9.37
C SER A 41 19.51 -3.98 -8.94
N ASP A 42 19.16 -2.70 -9.05
CA ASP A 42 17.92 -2.15 -8.52
C ASP A 42 17.16 -1.36 -9.59
N ARG A 43 15.83 -1.42 -9.49
CA ARG A 43 14.90 -0.55 -10.21
C ARG A 43 13.96 0.09 -9.21
N LEU A 44 13.68 1.36 -9.40
CA LEU A 44 12.72 2.14 -8.62
C LEU A 44 11.59 2.59 -9.53
N ILE A 45 10.34 2.30 -9.16
CA ILE A 45 9.13 2.69 -9.89
C ILE A 45 8.22 3.47 -8.94
N MET A 46 7.96 4.74 -9.28
CA MET A 46 7.15 5.64 -8.45
C MET A 46 5.91 6.09 -9.22
N ALA A 47 4.73 5.85 -8.67
CA ALA A 47 3.51 6.43 -9.21
C ALA A 47 3.42 7.93 -8.90
N LYS A 48 2.86 8.69 -9.84
CA LYS A 48 2.62 10.14 -9.73
C LYS A 48 1.15 10.48 -9.70
N SER A 49 0.33 9.64 -10.31
CA SER A 49 -1.13 9.74 -10.28
C SER A 49 -1.66 8.85 -9.16
N SER A 50 -2.69 9.31 -8.46
CA SER A 50 -3.41 8.46 -7.51
C SER A 50 -4.15 7.36 -8.28
N ARG A 51 -4.57 6.30 -7.58
CA ARG A 51 -5.45 5.27 -8.14
C ARG A 51 -6.92 5.71 -8.26
N LEU A 52 -7.25 6.92 -7.80
CA LEU A 52 -8.62 7.42 -7.77
C LEU A 52 -8.97 8.03 -9.15
N PRO A 53 -10.15 7.72 -9.70
CA PRO A 53 -10.54 8.10 -11.06
C PRO A 53 -10.67 9.62 -11.22
N ASP A 54 -11.11 10.31 -10.16
CA ASP A 54 -11.39 11.75 -10.20
C ASP A 54 -10.14 12.61 -9.95
N ASP A 55 -9.00 12.00 -9.60
CA ASP A 55 -7.70 12.66 -9.58
C ASP A 55 -6.98 12.60 -10.94
N GLU A 56 -7.56 11.88 -11.91
CA GLU A 56 -7.03 11.79 -13.26
C GLU A 56 -7.20 13.12 -14.01
N ASP A 57 -6.13 13.57 -14.65
CA ASP A 57 -6.16 14.68 -15.60
C ASP A 57 -6.00 14.10 -17.00
N LEU A 58 -7.09 13.57 -17.54
CA LEU A 58 -7.12 12.88 -18.84
C LEU A 58 -6.58 13.77 -19.98
N ASN A 59 -6.78 15.08 -19.89
CA ASN A 59 -6.28 16.04 -20.86
C ASN A 59 -4.76 16.19 -20.80
N LYS A 60 -4.15 15.99 -19.63
CA LYS A 60 -2.69 15.91 -19.44
C LYS A 60 -2.14 14.49 -19.55
N GLY A 61 -2.96 13.52 -19.98
CA GLY A 61 -2.57 12.12 -20.10
C GLY A 61 -2.27 11.44 -18.76
N LYS A 62 -2.84 11.96 -17.66
CA LYS A 62 -2.76 11.34 -16.34
C LYS A 62 -3.87 10.32 -16.18
N HIS A 63 -3.47 9.10 -15.81
CA HIS A 63 -4.31 7.93 -15.62
C HIS A 63 -3.90 7.27 -14.30
N GLY A 64 -4.89 6.77 -13.56
CA GLY A 64 -4.63 6.05 -12.31
C GLY A 64 -3.93 4.73 -12.57
N ILE A 65 -3.10 4.32 -11.61
CA ILE A 65 -2.40 3.03 -11.65
C ILE A 65 -2.93 2.19 -10.49
N ASP A 66 -3.44 1.00 -10.78
CA ASP A 66 -3.68 -0.01 -9.75
C ASP A 66 -2.73 -1.19 -9.93
N PHE A 67 -1.75 -1.28 -9.03
CA PHE A 67 -0.72 -2.31 -9.04
C PHE A 67 -1.20 -3.68 -8.59
N ASN A 68 -2.39 -3.80 -7.99
CA ASN A 68 -2.84 -5.05 -7.36
C ASN A 68 -3.84 -5.86 -8.20
N ARG A 69 -4.06 -5.47 -9.47
CA ARG A 69 -5.07 -6.10 -10.34
C ARG A 69 -4.55 -6.48 -11.73
N PRO A 70 -5.06 -7.60 -12.30
CA PRO A 70 -4.91 -7.85 -13.73
C PRO A 70 -5.57 -6.70 -14.51
N LYS A 71 -5.09 -6.47 -15.73
CA LYS A 71 -5.75 -5.55 -16.67
C LYS A 71 -7.18 -6.06 -16.91
N PRO A 72 -8.22 -5.27 -16.60
CA PRO A 72 -9.59 -5.67 -16.87
C PRO A 72 -9.87 -5.73 -18.37
N GLU A 73 -10.85 -6.53 -18.77
CA GLU A 73 -11.40 -6.51 -20.11
C GLU A 73 -12.22 -5.23 -20.36
N LEU A 74 -12.45 -4.89 -21.64
CA LEU A 74 -13.17 -3.67 -22.02
C LEU A 74 -14.57 -3.57 -21.37
N HIS A 75 -15.30 -4.67 -21.30
CA HIS A 75 -16.65 -4.68 -20.70
C HIS A 75 -16.62 -4.46 -19.18
N GLU A 76 -15.64 -5.04 -18.48
CA GLU A 76 -15.45 -4.82 -17.03
C GLU A 76 -15.11 -3.36 -16.73
N ALA A 77 -14.25 -2.73 -17.56
CA ALA A 77 -13.93 -1.31 -17.42
C ALA A 77 -15.15 -0.39 -17.58
N PHE A 78 -16.10 -0.76 -18.45
CA PHE A 78 -17.36 -0.04 -18.61
C PHE A 78 -18.32 -0.26 -17.45
N GLU A 79 -18.39 -1.48 -16.90
CA GLU A 79 -19.15 -1.78 -15.69
C GLU A 79 -18.65 -0.93 -14.51
N TYR A 80 -17.32 -0.86 -14.30
CA TYR A 80 -16.74 -0.02 -13.25
C TYR A 80 -17.13 1.45 -13.41
N ALA A 81 -17.14 1.99 -14.64
CA ALA A 81 -17.56 3.36 -14.89
C ALA A 81 -19.05 3.60 -14.61
N GLY A 82 -19.91 2.61 -14.90
CA GLY A 82 -21.34 2.66 -14.61
C GLY A 82 -21.66 2.58 -13.12
N GLU A 83 -20.81 1.92 -12.34
CA GLU A 83 -20.95 1.77 -10.89
C GLU A 83 -20.42 2.97 -10.11
N LEU A 84 -19.61 3.86 -10.71
CA LEU A 84 -19.05 5.01 -10.01
C LEU A 84 -20.10 6.12 -9.77
N PRO A 85 -20.18 6.71 -8.55
CA PRO A 85 -19.40 6.40 -7.33
C PRO A 85 -20.13 5.43 -6.37
N LYS A 86 -21.18 4.74 -6.82
CA LYS A 86 -22.19 4.03 -6.00
C LYS A 86 -21.89 2.54 -5.74
N GLY A 87 -20.83 1.96 -6.29
CA GLY A 87 -20.52 0.53 -6.21
C GLY A 87 -19.33 0.17 -5.32
N TYR A 88 -19.50 -0.88 -4.51
CA TYR A 88 -18.52 -1.51 -3.60
C TYR A 88 -17.11 -1.70 -4.17
N GLN A 89 -16.98 -2.01 -5.46
CA GLN A 89 -15.70 -2.40 -6.06
C GLN A 89 -14.85 -1.21 -6.52
N TRP A 90 -15.34 0.01 -6.27
CA TRP A 90 -14.85 1.19 -6.98
C TRP A 90 -13.38 1.47 -6.72
N LEU A 91 -12.86 1.50 -5.49
CA LEU A 91 -11.45 1.88 -5.27
C LEU A 91 -10.43 0.98 -5.99
N HIS A 92 -10.79 -0.28 -6.20
CA HIS A 92 -9.91 -1.27 -6.83
C HIS A 92 -10.15 -1.45 -8.34
N GLY A 93 -11.28 -0.97 -8.87
CA GLY A 93 -11.57 -0.97 -10.31
C GLY A 93 -11.45 0.43 -10.94
N ALA A 94 -11.45 1.47 -10.13
CA ALA A 94 -11.67 2.84 -10.60
C ALA A 94 -10.49 3.43 -11.35
N ALA A 95 -9.25 3.03 -11.04
CA ALA A 95 -8.10 3.36 -11.88
C ALA A 95 -8.35 2.96 -13.35
N PHE A 96 -9.10 1.87 -13.59
CA PHE A 96 -9.41 1.35 -14.93
C PHE A 96 -10.84 1.60 -15.39
N ALA A 97 -11.69 2.24 -14.59
CA ALA A 97 -13.03 2.63 -15.04
C ALA A 97 -12.91 3.54 -16.27
N ALA A 98 -13.61 3.18 -17.35
CA ALA A 98 -13.56 3.89 -18.61
C ALA A 98 -14.98 4.09 -19.17
N ARG A 99 -15.28 5.28 -19.69
CA ARG A 99 -16.59 5.58 -20.29
C ARG A 99 -16.63 5.29 -21.79
N THR A 100 -15.47 5.13 -22.41
CA THR A 100 -15.32 4.93 -23.85
C THR A 100 -14.21 3.94 -24.14
N GLU A 101 -14.27 3.29 -25.30
CA GLU A 101 -13.21 2.39 -25.76
C GLU A 101 -11.87 3.13 -25.91
N GLN A 102 -11.89 4.37 -26.36
CA GLN A 102 -10.69 5.19 -26.49
C GLN A 102 -10.03 5.45 -25.14
N GLU A 103 -10.81 5.72 -24.09
CA GLU A 103 -10.29 5.89 -22.74
C GLU A 103 -9.70 4.59 -22.21
N TYR A 104 -10.40 3.47 -22.40
CA TYR A 104 -9.89 2.14 -22.05
C TYR A 104 -8.55 1.82 -22.75
N GLN A 105 -8.44 2.11 -24.04
CA GLN A 105 -7.20 1.89 -24.80
C GLN A 105 -6.04 2.72 -24.24
N LYS A 106 -6.27 3.99 -23.88
CA LYS A 106 -5.25 4.85 -23.24
C LYS A 106 -4.82 4.31 -21.87
N LYS A 107 -5.77 3.94 -21.01
CA LYS A 107 -5.48 3.36 -19.70
C LYS A 107 -4.73 2.02 -19.82
N SER A 108 -5.11 1.19 -20.80
CA SER A 108 -4.44 -0.07 -21.12
C SER A 108 -2.98 0.13 -21.54
N LEU A 109 -2.68 1.15 -22.36
CA LEU A 109 -1.31 1.48 -22.74
C LEU A 109 -0.46 1.90 -21.53
N VAL A 110 -1.02 2.67 -20.60
CA VAL A 110 -0.33 3.03 -19.34
C VAL A 110 -0.09 1.80 -18.48
N TRP A 111 -1.08 0.90 -18.37
CA TRP A 111 -0.93 -0.37 -17.66
C TRP A 111 0.21 -1.21 -18.25
N ASP A 112 0.16 -1.45 -19.56
CA ASP A 112 1.14 -2.28 -20.26
C ASP A 112 2.54 -1.68 -20.15
N SER A 113 2.66 -0.36 -20.27
CA SER A 113 3.90 0.37 -20.07
C SER A 113 4.43 0.23 -18.64
N PHE A 114 3.60 0.50 -17.62
CA PHE A 114 3.99 0.39 -16.22
C PHE A 114 4.50 -1.03 -15.89
N TYR A 115 3.73 -2.05 -16.24
CA TYR A 115 4.08 -3.44 -15.94
C TYR A 115 5.29 -3.91 -16.76
N SER A 116 5.55 -3.36 -17.95
CA SER A 116 6.77 -3.68 -18.72
C SER A 116 8.06 -3.39 -17.95
N TYR A 117 8.04 -2.46 -16.98
CA TYR A 117 9.19 -2.18 -16.11
C TYR A 117 9.24 -3.09 -14.88
N VAL A 118 8.11 -3.66 -14.48
CA VAL A 118 8.02 -4.62 -13.37
C VAL A 118 8.56 -5.98 -13.81
N TRP A 119 8.20 -6.44 -15.01
CA TRP A 119 8.61 -7.72 -15.56
C TRP A 119 9.96 -7.63 -16.30
N GLY A 120 10.68 -8.76 -16.42
CA GLY A 120 11.90 -8.82 -17.23
C GLY A 120 12.78 -10.03 -16.93
N THR A 121 13.71 -10.34 -17.82
CA THR A 121 14.65 -11.46 -17.63
C THR A 121 15.88 -11.15 -16.77
N PRO A 122 16.44 -9.91 -16.72
CA PRO A 122 17.62 -9.66 -15.90
C PRO A 122 17.31 -9.75 -14.40
N PRO A 123 18.17 -10.43 -13.61
CA PRO A 123 18.12 -10.37 -12.17
C PRO A 123 18.21 -8.93 -11.67
N GLN A 124 17.20 -8.50 -10.92
CA GLN A 124 17.06 -7.14 -10.44
C GLN A 124 16.02 -7.09 -9.31
N THR A 125 16.26 -6.27 -8.30
CA THR A 125 15.28 -5.95 -7.27
C THR A 125 14.48 -4.73 -7.74
N VAL A 126 13.16 -4.88 -7.84
CA VAL A 126 12.25 -3.84 -8.33
C VAL A 126 11.45 -3.30 -7.16
N TRP A 127 11.80 -2.11 -6.70
CA TRP A 127 11.10 -1.36 -5.66
C TRP A 127 9.98 -0.54 -6.28
N VAL A 128 8.74 -0.76 -5.84
CA VAL A 128 7.56 -0.10 -6.40
C VAL A 128 6.80 0.63 -5.30
N ALA A 129 6.51 1.92 -5.48
CA ALA A 129 5.55 2.67 -4.65
C ALA A 129 4.33 3.05 -5.50
N PRO A 130 3.37 2.12 -5.67
CA PRO A 130 2.42 2.16 -6.78
C PRO A 130 1.25 3.12 -6.62
N HIS A 131 0.94 3.56 -5.40
CA HIS A 131 -0.19 4.46 -5.14
C HIS A 131 0.21 5.73 -4.40
N SER A 132 1.47 6.16 -4.58
CA SER A 132 2.06 7.33 -3.90
C SER A 132 1.71 8.68 -4.53
N GLY A 133 0.84 8.72 -5.55
CA GLY A 133 0.47 9.94 -6.26
C GLY A 133 -0.38 10.90 -5.42
N SER A 134 -0.44 12.16 -5.88
CA SER A 134 -1.22 13.22 -5.20
C SER A 134 -2.72 13.02 -5.36
N VAL A 135 -3.45 13.25 -4.27
CA VAL A 135 -4.92 13.24 -4.20
C VAL A 135 -5.42 14.69 -4.13
N ASN A 136 -6.14 15.12 -5.16
CA ASN A 136 -6.73 16.46 -5.26
C ASN A 136 -8.24 16.44 -5.02
N ARG A 137 -8.87 15.26 -5.03
CA ARG A 137 -10.29 15.08 -4.77
C ARG A 137 -10.68 15.66 -3.40
N PRO A 138 -11.72 16.52 -3.32
CA PRO A 138 -12.29 16.94 -2.05
C PRO A 138 -13.08 15.80 -1.39
N PRO A 139 -13.19 15.80 -0.04
CA PRO A 139 -14.10 14.90 0.68
C PRO A 139 -15.54 14.92 0.14
N ASP A 140 -16.17 13.75 0.08
CA ASP A 140 -17.61 13.61 -0.22
C ASP A 140 -18.23 12.43 0.54
N ASP A 141 -19.51 12.13 0.31
CA ASP A 141 -20.23 11.09 1.06
C ASP A 141 -19.70 9.66 0.85
N VAL A 142 -18.94 9.43 -0.23
CA VAL A 142 -18.34 8.14 -0.59
C VAL A 142 -16.89 8.06 -0.11
N LEU A 143 -16.08 9.09 -0.36
CA LEU A 143 -14.67 9.16 0.05
C LEU A 143 -14.43 10.39 0.93
N ARG A 144 -14.70 10.26 2.22
CA ARG A 144 -14.63 11.39 3.17
C ARG A 144 -13.22 11.79 3.55
N PHE A 145 -12.29 10.86 3.45
CA PHE A 145 -10.88 11.10 3.76
C PHE A 145 -9.99 10.69 2.59
N PRO A 146 -10.10 11.32 1.40
CA PRO A 146 -9.42 10.87 0.19
C PRO A 146 -7.92 10.67 0.36
N LYS A 147 -7.27 11.57 1.10
CA LYS A 147 -5.82 11.53 1.37
C LYS A 147 -5.39 10.37 2.26
N LEU A 148 -6.32 9.75 2.99
CA LEU A 148 -6.06 8.55 3.80
C LEU A 148 -6.25 7.26 3.00
N MET A 149 -6.69 7.34 1.74
CA MET A 149 -7.12 6.21 0.92
C MET A 149 -6.10 5.81 -0.16
N THR A 150 -4.95 6.48 -0.16
CA THR A 150 -3.77 6.20 -0.99
C THR A 150 -2.57 5.85 -0.13
N ASP A 151 -1.50 5.41 -0.77
CA ASP A 151 -0.24 5.20 -0.09
C ASP A 151 0.45 6.54 0.16
N ASN A 152 0.96 6.75 1.38
CA ASN A 152 1.63 7.97 1.77
C ASN A 152 3.02 7.62 2.30
N PHE A 153 4.02 8.45 1.95
CA PHE A 153 5.41 8.30 2.38
C PHE A 153 6.13 7.03 1.86
N THR A 154 5.46 6.23 1.03
CA THR A 154 6.01 4.96 0.49
C THR A 154 7.08 5.19 -0.55
N ALA A 155 7.04 6.31 -1.30
CA ALA A 155 8.08 6.66 -2.24
C ALA A 155 9.41 6.94 -1.52
N GLY A 156 9.36 7.65 -0.39
CA GLY A 156 10.52 7.86 0.46
C GLY A 156 11.13 6.56 0.96
N VAL A 157 10.30 5.66 1.50
CA VAL A 157 10.74 4.34 1.98
C VAL A 157 11.33 3.50 0.85
N ALA A 158 10.64 3.37 -0.29
CA ALA A 158 11.11 2.58 -1.43
C ALA A 158 12.45 3.10 -1.98
N ALA A 159 12.62 4.41 -2.04
CA ALA A 159 13.87 5.02 -2.47
C ALA A 159 15.02 4.79 -1.48
N LEU A 160 14.75 4.82 -0.16
CA LEU A 160 15.75 4.47 0.85
C LEU A 160 16.16 3.00 0.75
N CYS A 161 15.20 2.10 0.56
CA CYS A 161 15.48 0.69 0.34
C CYS A 161 16.37 0.49 -0.88
N ALA A 162 16.00 1.06 -2.04
CA ALA A 162 16.77 0.95 -3.27
C ALA A 162 18.19 1.54 -3.14
N LEU A 163 18.37 2.61 -2.36
CA LEU A 163 19.69 3.16 -2.07
C LEU A 163 20.55 2.27 -1.18
N LYS A 164 19.95 1.73 -0.11
CA LYS A 164 20.67 0.95 0.89
C LYS A 164 20.85 -0.51 0.50
N ASN A 165 20.07 -0.99 -0.46
CA ASN A 165 20.23 -2.34 -0.98
C ASN A 165 21.64 -2.49 -1.57
N GLY A 166 22.44 -3.34 -0.94
CA GLY A 166 23.79 -3.69 -1.37
C GLY A 166 23.85 -5.07 -2.01
N THR A 167 22.72 -5.74 -2.12
CA THR A 167 22.63 -7.16 -2.52
C THR A 167 22.32 -7.26 -4.00
N ARG A 168 23.11 -8.08 -4.70
CA ARG A 168 22.88 -8.41 -6.11
C ARG A 168 21.96 -9.62 -6.19
N PRO A 169 20.73 -9.45 -6.69
CA PRO A 169 19.78 -10.55 -6.69
C PRO A 169 20.15 -11.56 -7.77
N SER A 170 19.96 -12.85 -7.49
CA SER A 170 20.17 -13.96 -8.44
C SER A 170 18.98 -14.17 -9.38
N LYS A 171 17.82 -13.56 -9.06
CA LYS A 171 16.58 -13.57 -9.85
C LYS A 171 15.93 -12.20 -9.83
N ARG A 172 14.93 -11.97 -10.68
CA ARG A 172 14.11 -10.75 -10.60
C ARG A 172 13.14 -10.85 -9.42
N VAL A 173 13.17 -9.87 -8.52
CA VAL A 173 12.31 -9.79 -7.33
C VAL A 173 11.56 -8.47 -7.35
N VAL A 174 10.26 -8.49 -7.07
CA VAL A 174 9.45 -7.27 -6.97
C VAL A 174 9.04 -7.03 -5.52
N ILE A 175 9.26 -5.82 -5.03
CA ILE A 175 8.90 -5.41 -3.67
C ILE A 175 8.00 -4.18 -3.81
N ALA A 176 6.70 -4.37 -3.55
CA ALA A 176 5.73 -3.31 -3.60
C ALA A 176 5.47 -2.76 -2.20
N ILE A 177 5.73 -1.47 -2.01
CA ILE A 177 5.63 -0.78 -0.74
C ILE A 177 4.34 0.04 -0.74
N HIS A 178 3.43 -0.41 0.11
CA HIS A 178 2.17 0.23 0.42
C HIS A 178 2.20 0.80 1.83
N SER A 179 1.20 1.61 2.19
CA SER A 179 1.05 2.10 3.55
C SER A 179 -0.38 1.97 4.05
N THR A 180 -0.52 1.71 5.34
CA THR A 180 -1.81 1.60 6.00
C THR A 180 -1.92 2.55 7.19
N GLY A 181 -3.13 3.06 7.40
CA GLY A 181 -3.54 3.78 8.61
C GLY A 181 -4.23 2.89 9.66
N HIS A 182 -4.35 1.58 9.39
CA HIS A 182 -4.96 0.64 10.33
C HIS A 182 -3.96 0.22 11.44
N LEU A 183 -4.49 -0.15 12.60
CA LEU A 183 -3.70 -0.60 13.74
C LEU A 183 -3.12 -2.00 13.49
N GLY A 184 -1.88 -2.06 13.01
CA GLY A 184 -1.10 -3.29 12.78
C GLY A 184 0.26 -3.24 13.46
N GLY A 185 1.25 -3.94 12.89
CA GLY A 185 2.65 -3.75 13.25
C GLY A 185 3.28 -2.54 12.55
N VAL A 186 4.58 -2.34 12.75
CA VAL A 186 5.36 -1.37 11.96
C VAL A 186 5.25 -1.71 10.47
N LEU A 187 5.38 -2.99 10.16
CA LEU A 187 5.06 -3.58 8.86
C LEU A 187 3.95 -4.61 9.03
N ASN A 188 3.07 -4.69 8.05
CA ASN A 188 2.26 -5.86 7.79
C ASN A 188 2.79 -6.52 6.52
N LEU A 189 3.28 -7.75 6.67
CA LEU A 189 3.71 -8.56 5.54
C LEU A 189 2.54 -9.43 5.09
N GLY A 190 2.26 -9.41 3.81
CA GLY A 190 1.18 -10.17 3.22
C GLY A 190 1.05 -9.86 1.74
N ASP A 191 0.49 -10.81 1.01
CA ASP A 191 0.30 -10.77 -0.44
C ASP A 191 1.59 -10.83 -1.29
N PHE A 192 1.47 -11.55 -2.41
CA PHE A 192 2.53 -12.03 -3.31
C PHE A 192 3.42 -13.18 -2.77
N GLY A 193 2.90 -14.40 -2.72
CA GLY A 193 3.72 -15.58 -3.04
C GLY A 193 4.69 -16.12 -1.98
N ILE A 194 4.68 -15.63 -0.75
CA ILE A 194 5.29 -16.35 0.39
C ILE A 194 4.15 -17.05 1.13
N LEU A 195 4.09 -18.37 0.95
CA LEU A 195 2.98 -19.22 1.38
C LEU A 195 3.24 -19.90 2.71
N ASP A 196 4.50 -19.88 3.19
CA ASP A 196 4.85 -20.53 4.43
C ASP A 196 4.65 -19.58 5.61
N GLU A 197 3.55 -19.79 6.34
CA GLU A 197 3.22 -19.03 7.54
C GLU A 197 4.25 -19.27 8.66
N GLU A 198 4.95 -20.41 8.67
CA GLU A 198 6.00 -20.73 9.65
C GLU A 198 7.24 -19.89 9.36
N ASP A 199 7.74 -19.87 8.12
CA ASP A 199 8.88 -19.02 7.71
C ASP A 199 8.62 -17.54 8.03
N MET A 200 7.40 -17.06 7.75
CA MET A 200 7.00 -15.69 8.06
C MET A 200 6.96 -15.42 9.57
N GLY A 201 6.59 -16.41 10.38
CA GLY A 201 6.65 -16.35 11.84
C GLY A 201 8.08 -16.28 12.37
N GLU A 202 9.00 -17.04 11.78
CA GLU A 202 10.42 -16.98 12.11
C GLU A 202 11.03 -15.61 11.77
N ILE A 203 10.75 -15.08 10.58
CA ILE A 203 11.20 -13.74 10.17
C ILE A 203 10.65 -12.67 11.10
N ALA A 204 9.35 -12.73 11.44
CA ALA A 204 8.75 -11.81 12.39
C ALA A 204 9.46 -11.86 13.75
N THR A 205 9.80 -13.06 14.24
CA THR A 205 10.55 -13.25 15.50
C THR A 205 11.96 -12.64 15.42
N LYS A 206 12.69 -12.87 14.31
CA LYS A 206 14.02 -12.27 14.09
C LYS A 206 13.94 -10.75 14.06
N MET A 207 12.95 -10.19 13.37
CA MET A 207 12.75 -8.75 13.29
C MET A 207 12.36 -8.16 14.64
N GLU A 208 11.50 -8.82 15.41
CA GLU A 208 11.16 -8.38 16.76
C GLU A 208 12.41 -8.34 17.66
N ALA A 209 13.27 -9.37 17.61
CA ALA A 209 14.51 -9.42 18.37
C ALA A 209 15.50 -8.29 17.98
N LYS A 210 15.57 -7.94 16.68
CA LYS A 210 16.50 -6.92 16.17
C LYS A 210 15.99 -5.49 16.33
N HIS A 211 14.69 -5.29 16.13
CA HIS A 211 14.07 -3.98 15.91
C HIS A 211 13.00 -3.61 16.95
N GLY A 212 12.60 -4.54 17.82
CA GLY A 212 11.46 -4.39 18.73
C GLY A 212 11.55 -3.17 19.66
N GLU A 213 12.75 -2.85 20.17
CA GLU A 213 12.96 -1.66 21.00
C GLU A 213 12.84 -0.35 20.21
N ARG A 214 13.36 -0.30 18.98
CA ARG A 214 13.22 0.87 18.11
C ARG A 214 11.77 1.06 17.67
N ALA A 215 11.02 -0.02 17.46
CA ALA A 215 9.58 0.06 17.21
C ALA A 215 8.84 0.76 18.35
N GLN A 216 9.22 0.55 19.61
CA GLN A 216 8.53 1.17 20.73
C GLN A 216 8.73 2.69 20.83
N ALA A 217 9.78 3.26 20.19
CA ALA A 217 10.07 4.69 20.26
C ALA A 217 8.93 5.58 19.72
N LEU A 218 8.12 5.06 18.78
CA LEU A 218 6.95 5.75 18.24
C LEU A 218 5.63 5.07 18.60
N ALA A 219 5.63 4.02 19.44
CA ALA A 219 4.43 3.23 19.72
C ALA A 219 3.28 4.06 20.30
N GLU A 220 3.57 4.95 21.27
CA GLU A 220 2.55 5.83 21.85
C GLU A 220 1.97 6.80 20.82
N ALA A 221 2.83 7.38 19.97
CA ALA A 221 2.39 8.27 18.91
C ALA A 221 1.54 7.53 17.86
N PHE A 222 1.92 6.30 17.51
CA PHE A 222 1.21 5.44 16.59
C PHE A 222 -0.18 5.06 17.11
N LYS A 223 -0.26 4.59 18.37
CA LYS A 223 -1.54 4.24 19.00
C LYS A 223 -2.46 5.45 19.12
N ARG A 224 -1.92 6.61 19.52
CA ARG A 224 -2.70 7.86 19.60
C ARG A 224 -3.22 8.30 18.23
N ASP A 225 -2.38 8.32 17.19
CA ASP A 225 -2.76 8.67 15.82
C ASP A 225 -3.88 7.76 15.29
N PHE A 226 -3.77 6.45 15.56
CA PHE A 226 -4.83 5.50 15.27
C PHE A 226 -6.13 5.83 16.02
N CYS A 227 -6.06 6.04 17.34
CA CYS A 227 -7.26 6.34 18.15
C CYS A 227 -7.96 7.61 17.69
N GLU A 228 -7.22 8.70 17.48
CA GLU A 228 -7.76 10.00 17.05
C GLU A 228 -8.42 9.89 15.67
N THR A 229 -7.71 9.31 14.70
CA THR A 229 -8.23 9.14 13.33
C THR A 229 -9.45 8.22 13.31
N THR A 230 -9.39 7.11 14.05
CA THR A 230 -10.46 6.12 14.10
C THR A 230 -11.71 6.69 14.76
N MET A 231 -11.58 7.41 15.89
CA MET A 231 -12.73 8.02 16.55
C MET A 231 -13.42 9.06 15.66
N SER A 232 -12.66 9.90 14.96
CA SER A 232 -13.24 10.86 14.02
C SER A 232 -14.05 10.18 12.91
N ILE A 233 -13.57 9.04 12.41
CA ILE A 233 -14.26 8.26 11.38
C ILE A 233 -15.51 7.58 11.95
N LEU A 234 -15.41 6.96 13.13
CA LEU A 234 -16.53 6.30 13.79
C LEU A 234 -17.65 7.29 14.17
N GLU A 235 -17.32 8.48 14.66
CA GLU A 235 -18.30 9.52 14.99
C GLU A 235 -19.12 9.93 13.77
N ASP A 236 -18.46 10.12 12.63
CA ASP A 236 -19.10 10.46 11.37
C ASP A 236 -19.95 9.31 10.81
N ILE A 237 -19.48 8.05 10.89
CA ILE A 237 -20.29 6.88 10.52
C ILE A 237 -21.53 6.78 11.43
N GLN A 238 -21.36 6.86 12.75
CA GLN A 238 -22.45 6.79 13.73
C GLN A 238 -23.48 7.91 13.49
N HIS A 239 -23.03 9.13 13.20
CA HIS A 239 -23.90 10.26 12.91
C HIS A 239 -24.74 10.04 11.66
N LYS A 240 -24.13 9.52 10.58
CA LYS A 240 -24.81 9.37 9.27
C LYS A 240 -25.63 8.08 9.15
N ARG A 241 -25.19 6.99 9.77
CA ARG A 241 -25.79 5.66 9.63
C ARG A 241 -26.66 5.28 10.83
N GLY A 242 -26.44 5.91 11.97
CA GLY A 242 -27.15 5.60 13.21
C GLY A 242 -26.65 4.32 13.90
N THR A 243 -25.66 3.62 13.34
CA THR A 243 -25.12 2.37 13.86
C THR A 243 -23.63 2.25 13.52
N LEU A 244 -22.90 1.52 14.37
CA LEU A 244 -21.53 1.06 14.10
C LEU A 244 -21.46 -0.47 14.00
N ASP A 245 -22.61 -1.15 14.01
CA ASP A 245 -22.63 -2.60 13.85
C ASP A 245 -22.26 -2.98 12.40
N PRO A 246 -21.19 -3.78 12.18
CA PRO A 246 -20.75 -4.11 10.83
C PRO A 246 -21.75 -4.92 9.99
N GLU A 247 -22.64 -5.68 10.62
CA GLU A 247 -23.68 -6.43 9.91
C GLU A 247 -24.80 -5.50 9.45
N GLU A 248 -25.22 -4.56 10.30
CA GLU A 248 -26.19 -3.53 9.91
C GLU A 248 -25.63 -2.57 8.86
N LEU A 249 -24.39 -2.09 9.06
CA LEU A 249 -23.69 -1.25 8.11
C LEU A 249 -23.59 -1.91 6.73
N SER A 250 -23.35 -3.22 6.65
CA SER A 250 -23.23 -3.92 5.37
C SER A 250 -24.49 -3.80 4.48
N ARG A 251 -25.65 -3.52 5.07
CA ARG A 251 -26.92 -3.30 4.36
C ARG A 251 -27.12 -1.85 3.90
N MET A 252 -26.35 -0.90 4.45
CA MET A 252 -26.48 0.54 4.21
C MET A 252 -25.30 1.12 3.41
N SER A 253 -24.08 0.69 3.78
CA SER A 253 -22.81 1.15 3.25
C SER A 253 -21.76 0.08 3.52
N TYR A 254 -21.40 -0.64 2.46
CA TYR A 254 -20.41 -1.68 2.57
C TYR A 254 -19.03 -1.15 3.00
N ASP A 255 -18.62 -0.02 2.41
CA ASP A 255 -17.32 0.61 2.69
C ASP A 255 -17.20 0.98 4.17
N ASP A 256 -18.24 1.59 4.75
CA ASP A 256 -18.30 1.89 6.19
C ASP A 256 -18.21 0.59 7.02
N SER A 257 -18.92 -0.47 6.61
CA SER A 257 -18.82 -1.79 7.27
C SER A 257 -17.40 -2.36 7.23
N VAL A 258 -16.69 -2.27 6.11
CA VAL A 258 -15.30 -2.75 5.99
C VAL A 258 -14.36 -1.96 6.86
N VAL A 259 -14.47 -0.64 6.83
CA VAL A 259 -13.66 0.27 7.65
C VAL A 259 -13.82 -0.09 9.13
N VAL A 260 -15.06 -0.24 9.62
CA VAL A 260 -15.31 -0.66 11.01
C VAL A 260 -14.73 -2.05 11.29
N ARG A 261 -14.91 -3.03 10.38
CA ARG A 261 -14.31 -4.37 10.56
C ARG A 261 -12.79 -4.32 10.67
N TYR A 262 -12.11 -3.44 9.93
CA TYR A 262 -10.67 -3.27 10.06
C TYR A 262 -10.26 -2.67 11.40
N TYR A 263 -11.04 -1.74 11.96
CA TYR A 263 -10.78 -1.23 13.31
C TYR A 263 -10.99 -2.29 14.40
N ILE A 264 -12.08 -3.05 14.33
CA ILE A 264 -12.33 -4.19 15.23
C ILE A 264 -11.17 -5.18 15.14
N LYS A 265 -10.75 -5.51 13.92
CA LYS A 265 -9.64 -6.42 13.67
C LYS A 265 -8.33 -5.89 14.28
N GLY A 266 -7.99 -4.63 14.04
CA GLY A 266 -6.79 -4.02 14.65
C GLY A 266 -6.82 -4.03 16.18
N LEU A 267 -7.97 -3.74 16.79
CA LEU A 267 -8.13 -3.81 18.25
C LEU A 267 -7.89 -5.24 18.78
N ARG A 268 -8.45 -6.25 18.12
CA ARG A 268 -8.26 -7.68 18.48
C ARG A 268 -6.81 -8.15 18.39
N LEU A 269 -6.04 -7.64 17.44
CA LEU A 269 -4.59 -7.93 17.35
C LEU A 269 -3.88 -7.59 18.66
N TYR A 270 -4.31 -6.52 19.30
CA TYR A 270 -3.80 -6.01 20.57
C TYR A 270 -4.62 -6.54 21.77
N GLY A 271 -5.33 -7.66 21.61
CA GLY A 271 -6.08 -8.31 22.68
C GLY A 271 -7.27 -7.51 23.20
N GLN A 272 -7.72 -6.49 22.47
CA GLN A 272 -8.90 -5.70 22.83
C GLN A 272 -10.15 -6.31 22.20
N GLU A 273 -11.16 -6.58 23.03
CA GLU A 273 -12.47 -7.03 22.57
C GLU A 273 -13.50 -5.92 22.76
N LEU A 274 -14.46 -5.86 21.82
CA LEU A 274 -15.58 -4.95 21.90
C LEU A 274 -16.78 -5.66 22.53
N ALA A 275 -17.26 -5.12 23.65
CA ALA A 275 -18.51 -5.57 24.24
C ALA A 275 -19.72 -5.16 23.40
N GLU A 276 -19.67 -3.95 22.83
CA GLU A 276 -20.73 -3.37 22.01
C GLU A 276 -20.15 -2.55 20.85
N HIS A 277 -20.82 -2.57 19.69
CA HIS A 277 -20.48 -1.74 18.53
C HIS A 277 -21.03 -0.31 18.71
N THR A 278 -20.52 0.41 19.70
CA THR A 278 -20.88 1.82 20.00
C THR A 278 -19.63 2.67 20.13
N LEU A 279 -19.75 4.00 19.97
CA LEU A 279 -18.62 4.93 20.16
C LEU A 279 -17.94 4.72 21.53
N ARG A 280 -18.74 4.52 22.57
CA ARG A 280 -18.24 4.22 23.92
C ARG A 280 -17.49 2.90 23.97
N GLY A 281 -18.02 1.83 23.36
CA GLY A 281 -17.34 0.53 23.28
C GLY A 281 -15.98 0.64 22.61
N PHE A 282 -15.90 1.37 21.48
CA PHE A 282 -14.63 1.65 20.80
C PHE A 282 -13.66 2.45 21.66
N GLN A 283 -14.14 3.49 22.34
CA GLN A 283 -13.31 4.30 23.23
C GLN A 283 -12.75 3.49 24.41
N GLU A 284 -13.56 2.61 25.01
CA GLU A 284 -13.13 1.72 26.10
C GLU A 284 -12.06 0.73 25.61
N ALA A 285 -12.28 0.09 24.45
CA ALA A 285 -11.30 -0.82 23.84
C ALA A 285 -9.98 -0.10 23.47
N MET A 286 -10.05 1.11 22.93
CA MET A 286 -8.86 1.93 22.62
C MET A 286 -8.10 2.34 23.88
N GLY A 287 -8.79 2.57 25.00
CA GLY A 287 -8.16 2.88 26.30
C GLY A 287 -7.22 1.76 26.77
N GLY A 288 -7.50 0.51 26.41
CA GLY A 288 -6.66 -0.64 26.74
C GLY A 288 -5.37 -0.76 25.92
N LEU A 289 -5.16 0.08 24.90
CA LEU A 289 -3.95 0.04 24.06
C LEU A 289 -2.72 0.67 24.72
N ALA A 290 -2.89 1.51 25.75
CA ALA A 290 -1.81 2.33 26.32
C ALA A 290 -0.59 1.51 26.75
N GLU A 291 -0.79 0.34 27.35
CA GLU A 291 0.30 -0.50 27.88
C GLU A 291 0.79 -1.58 26.90
N ILE A 292 0.25 -1.63 25.69
CA ILE A 292 0.54 -2.71 24.74
C ILE A 292 1.66 -2.31 23.78
N ARG A 293 2.63 -3.22 23.62
CA ARG A 293 3.75 -3.07 22.69
C ARG A 293 3.27 -3.21 21.24
N VAL A 294 3.87 -2.42 20.37
CA VAL A 294 3.65 -2.49 18.92
C VAL A 294 4.60 -3.54 18.33
N PRO A 295 4.11 -4.61 17.68
CA PRO A 295 4.98 -5.59 17.05
C PRO A 295 5.67 -4.96 15.82
N VAL A 296 6.89 -5.43 15.51
CA VAL A 296 7.59 -4.99 14.31
C VAL A 296 6.85 -5.49 13.05
N ILE A 297 6.42 -6.75 13.05
CA ILE A 297 5.75 -7.39 11.92
C ILE A 297 4.43 -8.01 12.35
N THR A 298 3.38 -7.78 11.57
CA THR A 298 2.16 -8.59 11.56
C THR A 298 2.06 -9.36 10.25
N ASN A 299 1.73 -10.65 10.28
CA ASN A 299 1.68 -11.51 9.10
C ASN A 299 0.24 -11.78 8.66
N ASN A 300 -0.04 -11.59 7.36
CA ASN A 300 -1.34 -11.88 6.71
C ASN A 300 -2.56 -11.29 7.45
N TYR A 301 -2.34 -10.22 8.23
CA TYR A 301 -3.36 -9.79 9.17
C TYR A 301 -4.43 -8.97 8.46
N PHE A 302 -4.10 -7.84 7.83
CA PHE A 302 -5.13 -7.02 7.16
C PHE A 302 -5.47 -7.49 5.75
N TYR A 303 -4.46 -7.97 5.03
CA TYR A 303 -4.56 -8.39 3.64
C TYR A 303 -4.03 -9.81 3.56
N THR A 304 -4.95 -10.78 3.47
CA THR A 304 -4.57 -12.18 3.30
C THR A 304 -4.06 -12.37 1.88
N GLY A 305 -2.99 -13.15 1.70
CA GLY A 305 -2.34 -13.38 0.39
C GLY A 305 -3.21 -14.03 -0.72
N ARG A 306 -4.52 -14.16 -0.50
CA ARG A 306 -5.49 -14.69 -1.47
C ARG A 306 -5.83 -13.69 -2.58
N ASN A 307 -5.72 -12.39 -2.33
CA ASN A 307 -6.23 -11.36 -3.25
C ASN A 307 -5.24 -11.03 -4.37
N VAL A 308 -3.92 -11.00 -4.08
CA VAL A 308 -2.88 -10.70 -5.09
C VAL A 308 -2.12 -11.94 -5.57
N GLY A 309 -2.44 -13.13 -5.04
CA GLY A 309 -2.23 -14.39 -5.78
C GLY A 309 -2.81 -14.35 -7.21
N ARG A 310 -3.67 -13.38 -7.57
CA ARG A 310 -4.12 -13.11 -8.95
C ARG A 310 -3.05 -12.47 -9.87
N LEU A 311 -2.15 -11.61 -9.39
CA LEU A 311 -1.06 -11.05 -10.23
C LEU A 311 0.03 -12.07 -10.52
N LEU A 312 0.35 -12.93 -9.54
CA LEU A 312 1.23 -14.08 -9.76
C LEU A 312 0.54 -15.20 -10.58
N ARG A 313 -0.79 -15.22 -10.61
CA ARG A 313 -1.58 -16.04 -11.55
C ARG A 313 -1.71 -15.42 -12.95
N MET A 314 -0.93 -14.39 -13.29
CA MET A 314 -0.44 -14.21 -14.67
C MET A 314 0.56 -15.34 -14.98
N ARG A 315 0.05 -16.58 -14.94
CA ARG A 315 0.75 -17.87 -14.99
C ARG A 315 1.73 -17.97 -16.15
N GLU A 316 1.49 -17.23 -17.22
CA GLU A 316 2.35 -17.14 -18.40
C GLU A 316 3.70 -16.47 -18.07
N ARG A 317 3.74 -15.38 -17.29
CA ARG A 317 4.97 -14.59 -17.10
C ARG A 317 5.94 -15.18 -16.08
N ILE A 318 5.43 -15.90 -15.07
CA ILE A 318 6.28 -16.69 -14.15
C ILE A 318 6.76 -17.97 -14.85
N ALA A 319 5.90 -18.62 -15.66
CA ALA A 319 6.30 -19.76 -16.47
C ALA A 319 7.38 -19.40 -17.51
N ASP A 320 7.34 -18.18 -18.05
CA ASP A 320 8.36 -17.61 -18.94
C ASP A 320 9.64 -17.16 -18.19
N GLY A 321 9.68 -17.28 -16.86
CA GLY A 321 10.84 -16.90 -16.04
C GLY A 321 11.09 -15.39 -15.91
N LEU A 322 10.09 -14.55 -16.21
CA LEU A 322 10.20 -13.08 -16.20
C LEU A 322 10.04 -12.43 -14.81
N LEU A 323 9.62 -13.20 -13.81
CA LEU A 323 9.64 -12.80 -12.40
C LEU A 323 9.89 -14.04 -11.55
N GLY A 324 10.94 -13.99 -10.73
CA GLY A 324 11.27 -15.09 -9.83
C GLY A 324 10.46 -15.04 -8.53
N SER A 325 10.24 -13.85 -7.97
CA SER A 325 9.50 -13.67 -6.70
C SER A 325 8.92 -12.27 -6.56
N ALA A 326 7.94 -12.11 -5.68
CA ALA A 326 7.43 -10.80 -5.26
C ALA A 326 7.08 -10.80 -3.78
N VAL A 327 6.89 -9.61 -3.20
CA VAL A 327 6.33 -9.39 -1.86
C VAL A 327 5.64 -8.03 -1.82
N VAL A 328 4.50 -7.95 -1.14
CA VAL A 328 3.91 -6.68 -0.72
C VAL A 328 4.26 -6.41 0.74
N VAL A 329 4.70 -5.18 0.99
CA VAL A 329 4.96 -4.66 2.31
C VAL A 329 4.01 -3.50 2.57
N GLU A 330 3.17 -3.66 3.57
CA GLU A 330 2.28 -2.60 4.07
C GLU A 330 2.91 -1.96 5.29
N CYS A 331 3.51 -0.78 5.16
CA CYS A 331 4.10 -0.08 6.30
C CYS A 331 3.10 0.83 7.02
N SER A 332 3.29 1.02 8.32
CA SER A 332 2.53 2.03 9.06
C SER A 332 2.83 3.42 8.52
N ARG A 333 1.79 4.17 8.16
CA ARG A 333 1.90 5.55 7.65
C ARG A 333 2.67 6.45 8.62
N LEU A 334 2.44 6.32 9.92
CA LEU A 334 3.10 7.15 10.93
C LEU A 334 4.60 6.86 11.01
N TYR A 335 5.01 5.59 10.98
CA TYR A 335 6.42 5.23 10.98
C TYR A 335 7.10 5.65 9.67
N ALA A 336 6.45 5.45 8.52
CA ALA A 336 6.97 5.92 7.24
C ALA A 336 7.17 7.44 7.20
N ALA A 337 6.27 8.21 7.83
CA ALA A 337 6.38 9.66 7.92
C ALA A 337 7.49 10.14 8.89
N LYS A 338 7.63 9.48 10.04
CA LYS A 338 8.46 9.97 11.16
C LYS A 338 9.84 9.35 11.23
N ASP A 339 9.99 8.07 10.86
CA ASP A 339 11.25 7.35 10.82
C ASP A 339 11.31 6.41 9.59
N PRO A 340 11.34 6.97 8.35
CA PRO A 340 11.42 6.16 7.13
C PRO A 340 12.72 5.33 7.05
N GLU A 341 13.78 5.76 7.73
CA GLU A 341 15.03 5.01 7.83
C GLU A 341 14.80 3.70 8.57
N PHE A 342 14.10 3.73 9.71
CA PHE A 342 13.70 2.53 10.44
C PHE A 342 12.89 1.58 9.57
N VAL A 343 11.84 2.09 8.92
CA VAL A 343 10.98 1.28 8.05
C VAL A 343 11.82 0.62 6.95
N SER A 344 12.72 1.37 6.31
CA SER A 344 13.61 0.83 5.28
C SER A 344 14.57 -0.24 5.82
N ASP A 345 15.11 -0.07 7.03
CA ASP A 345 16.02 -1.04 7.65
C ASP A 345 15.30 -2.37 7.91
N VAL A 346 14.08 -2.33 8.45
CA VAL A 346 13.26 -3.54 8.66
C VAL A 346 12.93 -4.21 7.33
N ILE A 347 12.54 -3.44 6.30
CA ILE A 347 12.23 -3.99 4.97
C ILE A 347 13.44 -4.69 4.36
N LEU A 348 14.62 -4.09 4.42
CA LEU A 348 15.83 -4.68 3.85
C LEU A 348 16.23 -5.98 4.56
N ASP A 349 16.08 -6.03 5.88
CA ASP A 349 16.34 -7.25 6.64
C ASP A 349 15.33 -8.35 6.28
N VAL A 350 14.03 -8.02 6.20
CA VAL A 350 12.98 -8.94 5.75
C VAL A 350 13.28 -9.47 4.35
N VAL A 351 13.65 -8.60 3.42
CA VAL A 351 13.98 -8.95 2.03
C VAL A 351 15.21 -9.86 1.97
N GLY A 352 16.22 -9.60 2.81
CA GLY A 352 17.42 -10.44 2.91
C GLY A 352 17.13 -11.85 3.43
N GLU A 353 16.18 -11.99 4.34
CA GLU A 353 15.71 -13.30 4.83
C GLU A 353 14.84 -14.03 3.79
N LEU A 354 13.95 -13.32 3.10
CA LEU A 354 13.02 -13.90 2.12
C LEU A 354 13.69 -14.29 0.80
N PHE A 355 14.69 -13.53 0.37
CA PHE A 355 15.33 -13.68 -0.93
C PHE A 355 16.85 -13.71 -0.78
N PRO A 356 17.42 -14.75 -0.12
CA PRO A 356 18.86 -14.89 -0.01
C PRO A 356 19.47 -14.97 -1.42
N CYS A 357 20.53 -14.19 -1.63
CA CYS A 357 21.17 -14.01 -2.94
C CYS A 357 21.87 -15.26 -3.45
#